data_AF-A0A6L8DPN3-F1
#
_entry.id   AF-A0A6L8DPN3-F1
#
_cell.length_a   1.000
_cell.length_b   1.000
_cell.length_c   1.000
_cell.angle_alpha   90.00
_cell.angle_beta   90.00
_cell.angle_gamma   90.00
#
_symmetry.space_group_name_H-M   'P 1'
#
loop_
_entity.id
_entity.type
_entity.pdbx_description
1 polymer ?
#
loop_
_entity_poly.entity_id
_entity_poly.type
_entity_poly.pdbx_seq_one_letter_code
_entity_poly.pdbx_strand_id
1 'polypeptide(L)'
;MAEESQVVASFQKNSQEEFRFTITSFRGNEYADIRIYYENDGDFLPSRKGITISPEAWKSFRSCLDELESELKERNLLKDEEGEG
;
A
#
# COMPACT_ATOMS: atom_id res chain seq x y z
N MET A 1 6.43 14.90 -18.68
CA MET A 1 5.79 13.59 -18.90
C MET A 1 5.27 13.17 -17.55
N ALA A 2 3.95 13.02 -17.41
CA ALA A 2 3.39 12.56 -16.15
C ALA A 2 3.91 11.15 -15.90
N GLU A 3 4.44 10.90 -14.71
CA GLU A 3 4.82 9.56 -14.28
C GLU A 3 3.54 8.72 -14.25
N GLU A 4 3.39 7.82 -15.22
CA GLU A 4 2.25 6.91 -15.29
C GLU A 4 2.33 5.95 -14.10
N SER A 5 1.27 5.93 -13.30
CA SER A 5 1.12 5.03 -12.16
C SER A 5 -0.13 4.18 -12.36
N GLN A 6 0.05 2.86 -12.36
CA GLN A 6 -1.04 1.90 -12.46
C GLN A 6 -1.44 1.44 -11.07
N VAL A 7 -2.69 1.66 -10.67
CA VAL A 7 -3.24 1.10 -9.43
C VAL A 7 -3.45 -0.41 -9.62
N VAL A 8 -2.87 -1.19 -8.72
CA VAL A 8 -2.99 -2.65 -8.67
C VAL A 8 -4.02 -3.08 -7.63
N ALA A 9 -4.04 -2.42 -6.48
CA ALA A 9 -5.00 -2.66 -5.41
C ALA A 9 -5.25 -1.39 -4.59
N SER A 10 -6.38 -1.32 -3.92
CA SER A 10 -6.71 -0.23 -3.00
C SER A 10 -7.71 -0.67 -1.94
N PHE A 11 -7.65 -0.07 -0.75
CA PHE A 11 -8.66 -0.24 0.29
C PHE A 11 -8.85 1.03 1.11
N GLN A 12 -10.05 1.24 1.64
CA GLN A 12 -10.39 2.40 2.46
C GLN A 12 -9.77 2.26 3.86
N LYS A 13 -9.00 3.27 4.28
CA LYS A 13 -8.47 3.36 5.66
C LYS A 13 -9.53 3.94 6.59
N ASN A 14 -10.29 4.92 6.12
CA ASN A 14 -11.44 5.54 6.76
C ASN A 14 -12.24 6.33 5.70
N SER A 15 -13.29 7.05 6.09
CA SER A 15 -14.16 7.81 5.17
C SER A 15 -13.44 8.87 4.32
N GLN A 16 -12.22 9.27 4.66
CA GLN A 16 -11.47 10.35 4.00
C GLN A 16 -10.10 9.92 3.48
N GLU A 17 -9.64 8.70 3.77
CA GLU A 17 -8.32 8.21 3.40
C GLU A 17 -8.41 6.79 2.84
N GLU A 18 -7.68 6.52 1.75
CA GLU A 18 -7.50 5.18 1.18
C GLU A 18 -6.03 4.83 1.00
N PHE A 19 -5.69 3.55 1.13
CA PHE A 19 -4.40 3.02 0.70
C PHE A 19 -4.49 2.62 -0.77
N ARG A 20 -3.52 3.07 -1.57
CA ARG A 20 -3.32 2.61 -2.95
C ARG A 20 -1.97 1.91 -3.09
N PHE A 21 -1.99 0.80 -3.80
CA PHE A 21 -0.84 0.00 -4.17
C PHE A 21 -0.69 0.13 -5.67
N THR A 22 0.41 0.72 -6.12
CA THR A 22 0.61 1.11 -7.51
C THR A 22 1.95 0.63 -8.04
N ILE A 23 2.02 0.37 -9.35
CA ILE A 23 3.29 0.31 -10.07
C ILE A 23 3.54 1.70 -10.66
N THR A 24 4.67 2.31 -10.31
CA THR A 24 5.06 3.64 -10.80
C THR A 24 6.39 3.56 -11.54
N SER A 25 6.57 4.43 -12.53
CA SER A 25 7.80 4.48 -13.34
C SER A 25 8.56 5.78 -13.11
N PHE A 26 9.80 5.68 -12.61
CA PHE A 26 10.70 6.82 -12.44
C PHE A 26 12.01 6.59 -13.20
N ARG A 27 12.32 7.51 -14.13
CA ARG A 27 13.52 7.45 -14.99
C ARG A 27 13.72 6.11 -15.70
N GLY A 28 12.62 5.51 -16.17
CA GLY A 28 12.64 4.23 -16.89
C GLY A 28 12.76 2.98 -16.00
N ASN A 29 12.71 3.13 -14.68
CA ASN A 29 12.66 2.01 -13.73
C ASN A 29 11.29 1.95 -13.08
N GLU A 30 10.79 0.74 -12.88
CA GLU A 30 9.50 0.47 -12.23
C GLU A 30 9.68 0.21 -10.73
N TYR A 31 8.70 0.66 -9.94
CA TYR A 31 8.69 0.54 -8.49
C TYR A 31 7.30 0.18 -7.99
N ALA A 32 7.24 -0.53 -6.86
CA ALA A 32 6.01 -0.72 -6.11
C ALA A 32 5.84 0.46 -5.13
N ASP A 33 4.81 1.28 -5.31
CA ASP A 33 4.49 2.40 -4.42
C ASP A 33 3.20 2.11 -3.63
N ILE A 34 3.30 2.24 -2.32
CA ILE A 34 2.17 2.08 -1.38
C ILE A 34 1.97 3.43 -0.71
N ARG A 35 0.81 4.05 -0.93
CA ARG A 35 0.59 5.45 -0.53
C ARG A 35 -0.82 5.68 -0.04
N ILE A 36 -0.95 6.54 0.98
CA ILE A 36 -2.24 7.03 1.45
C ILE A 36 -2.67 8.18 0.55
N TYR A 37 -3.86 8.07 -0.01
CA TYR A 37 -4.56 9.16 -0.69
C TYR A 37 -5.61 9.72 0.25
N TYR A 38 -5.80 11.04 0.22
CA TYR A 38 -6.82 11.71 1.00
C TYR A 38 -7.83 12.39 0.07
N GLU A 39 -9.08 12.42 0.48
CA GLU A 39 -10.14 13.13 -0.22
C GLU A 39 -9.98 14.65 -0.01
N ASN A 40 -10.09 15.40 -1.10
CA ASN A 40 -10.09 16.85 -1.12
C ASN A 40 -10.93 17.37 -2.29
N ASP A 41 -12.09 17.95 -1.97
CA ASP A 41 -13.02 18.55 -2.94
C ASP A 41 -13.59 17.52 -3.94
N GLY A 42 -13.76 16.27 -3.50
CA GLY A 42 -14.26 15.16 -4.32
C GLY A 42 -13.18 14.40 -5.09
N ASP A 43 -11.93 14.87 -5.05
CA ASP A 43 -10.77 14.20 -5.66
C ASP A 43 -9.88 13.54 -4.60
N PHE A 44 -9.32 12.38 -4.93
CA PHE A 44 -8.33 11.71 -4.08
C PHE A 44 -6.91 12.09 -4.50
N LEU A 45 -6.20 12.78 -3.61
CA LEU A 45 -4.84 13.26 -3.84
C LEU A 45 -3.81 12.43 -3.07
N PRO A 46 -2.62 12.16 -3.65
CA PRO A 46 -1.57 11.42 -2.96
C PRO A 46 -1.03 12.23 -1.79
N SER A 47 -0.90 11.60 -0.62
CA SER A 47 -0.23 12.21 0.52
C SER A 47 1.28 11.95 0.52
N ARG A 48 1.99 12.65 1.42
CA ARG A 48 3.39 12.36 1.73
C ARG A 48 3.58 11.05 2.51
N LYS A 49 2.50 10.44 3.01
CA LYS A 49 2.53 9.17 3.76
C LYS A 49 2.50 8.02 2.74
N GLY A 50 3.65 7.43 2.51
CA GLY A 50 3.79 6.28 1.62
C GLY A 50 5.23 5.79 1.58
N ILE A 51 5.41 4.63 0.96
CA ILE A 51 6.70 4.00 0.77
C ILE A 51 6.80 3.48 -0.65
N THR A 52 7.96 3.68 -1.26
CA THR A 52 8.29 3.18 -2.59
C THR A 52 9.37 2.11 -2.42
N ILE A 53 9.13 0.93 -2.97
CA ILE A 53 9.99 -0.24 -2.87
C ILE A 53 10.44 -0.64 -4.28
N SER A 54 11.75 -0.83 -4.46
CA SER A 54 12.30 -1.35 -5.71
C SER A 54 11.98 -2.84 -5.87
N PRO A 55 11.82 -3.35 -7.10
CA PRO A 55 11.56 -4.77 -7.35
C PRO A 55 12.60 -5.71 -6.72
N GLU A 56 13.87 -5.28 -6.69
CA GLU A 56 15.00 -5.98 -6.08
C GLU A 56 14.87 -6.14 -4.55
N ALA A 57 14.24 -5.18 -3.85
CA ALA A 57 14.02 -5.24 -2.40
C ALA A 57 12.69 -5.92 -2.02
N TRP A 58 11.82 -6.23 -2.99
CA TRP A 58 10.45 -6.67 -2.74
C TRP A 58 10.35 -7.97 -1.92
N LYS A 59 11.20 -8.95 -2.21
CA LYS A 59 11.20 -10.23 -1.48
C LYS A 59 11.53 -10.04 0.00
N SER A 60 12.52 -9.20 0.30
CA SER A 60 12.91 -8.88 1.68
C SER A 60 11.80 -8.11 2.39
N PHE A 61 11.21 -7.11 1.72
CA PHE A 61 10.07 -6.37 2.26
C PHE A 61 8.89 -7.30 2.60
N ARG A 62 8.54 -8.23 1.71
CA ARG A 62 7.46 -9.20 1.95
C ARG A 62 7.76 -10.10 3.15
N SER A 63 8.99 -10.60 3.27
CA SER A 63 9.42 -11.41 4.42
C SER A 63 9.22 -10.67 5.75
N CYS A 64 9.58 -9.38 5.81
CA CYS A 64 9.36 -8.58 7.02
C CYS A 64 7.87 -8.37 7.32
N LEU A 65 7.00 -8.29 6.30
CA LEU A 65 5.55 -8.25 6.51
C LEU A 65 5.02 -9.57 7.08
N ASP A 66 5.55 -10.71 6.65
CA ASP A 66 5.14 -12.02 7.18
C ASP A 66 5.55 -12.18 8.67
N GLU A 67 6.74 -11.71 9.03
CA GLU A 67 7.19 -11.67 10.43
C GLU A 67 6.30 -10.73 11.27
N LEU A 68 5.97 -9.55 10.73
CA LEU A 68 5.07 -8.60 11.40
C LEU A 68 3.67 -9.20 11.59
N GLU A 69 3.13 -9.89 10.58
CA GLU A 69 1.83 -10.56 10.69
C GLU A 69 1.84 -11.62 11.80
N SER A 70 2.92 -12.41 11.88
CA SER A 70 3.09 -13.42 12.92
C SER A 70 3.05 -12.80 14.32
N GLU A 71 3.78 -11.70 14.52
CA GLU A 71 3.78 -10.97 15.78
C GLU A 71 2.40 -10.37 16.12
N LEU A 72 1.67 -9.85 15.12
CA LEU A 72 0.31 -9.34 15.30
C LEU A 72 -0.65 -10.45 15.76
N LYS A 73 -0.52 -11.66 15.22
CA LYS A 73 -1.29 -12.85 15.62
C LYS A 73 -0.97 -13.27 17.06
N GLU A 74 0.31 -13.37 17.41
CA GLU A 74 0.74 -13.74 18.78
C GLU A 74 0.24 -12.73 19.82
N ARG A 75 0.18 -11.45 19.47
CA ARG A 75 -0.37 -10.39 20.32
C ARG A 75 -1.90 -10.30 20.31
N ASN A 76 -2.59 -11.17 19.57
CA ASN A 76 -4.05 -11.15 19.38
C ASN A 76 -4.56 -9.80 18.81
N LEU A 77 -3.73 -9.11 18.02
CA LEU A 77 -4.06 -7.84 17.34
C LEU A 77 -4.60 -8.06 15.93
N LEU A 78 -4.35 -9.23 15.36
CA LEU A 78 -4.96 -9.68 14.12
C LEU A 78 -5.87 -10.86 14.46
N LYS A 79 -7.18 -10.69 14.24
CA LYS A 79 -8.14 -11.79 14.30
C LYS A 79 -8.23 -12.36 12.89
N ASP A 80 -8.21 -13.69 12.76
CA ASP A 80 -8.70 -14.31 11.53
C ASP A 80 -10.15 -13.85 11.35
N GLU A 81 -10.38 -12.97 10.37
CA GLU A 81 -11.74 -12.71 9.91
C GLU A 81 -12.22 -14.00 9.24
N GLU A 82 -12.89 -14.86 10.00
CA GLU A 82 -13.87 -15.80 9.44
C GLU A 82 -14.84 -14.97 8.60
N GLY A 83 -15.01 -15.38 7.34
CA GLY A 83 -15.45 -14.49 6.27
C GLY A 83 -16.82 -13.85 6.44
N GLU A 84 -17.00 -12.76 5.71
CA GLU A 84 -18.31 -12.18 5.46
C GLU A 84 -18.54 -12.07 3.95
N GLY A 85 -19.59 -12.77 3.49
CA GLY A 85 -20.45 -12.34 2.37
C GLY A 85 -20.15 -12.88 0.99
#